data_AF-G4YP40-F1
#
_entry.id   AF-G4YP40-F1
#
_cell.length_a   1.000
_cell.length_b   1.000
_cell.length_c   1.000
_cell.angle_alpha   90.00
_cell.angle_beta   90.00
_cell.angle_gamma   90.00
#
_symmetry.space_group_name_H-M   'P 1'
#
loop_
_entity.id
_entity.type
_entity.pdbx_description
1 polymer ?
#
loop_
_entity_poly.entity_id
_entity_poly.type
_entity_poly.pdbx_seq_one_letter_code
_entity_poly.pdbx_strand_id
1 'polypeptide(L)'
;MRRPSGRPRKKKQCLEREKPSPGQHSVDALISRLIKTPASVINWSVLSTWPTKNRDGEIEDRDFVGVVDPPFMKGGARYWDVYYEKRSETVTMVAEELANAINYAHRMGHHIVPPGN
;
A
#
# COMPACT_ATOMS: atom_id res chain seq x y z
N MET A 1 5.62 48.29 35.70
CA MET A 1 5.35 46.89 35.33
C MET A 1 6.12 46.53 34.06
N ARG A 2 7.08 45.59 34.11
CA ARG A 2 7.82 45.09 32.94
C ARG A 2 7.11 43.86 32.37
N ARG A 3 6.71 43.90 31.09
CA ARG A 3 6.25 42.71 30.35
C ARG A 3 7.46 41.83 30.03
N PRO A 4 7.42 40.51 30.22
CA PRO A 4 8.53 39.66 29.77
C PRO A 4 8.44 39.49 28.25
N SER A 5 9.56 39.72 27.57
CA SER A 5 9.72 39.43 26.15
C SER A 5 9.73 37.92 25.94
N GLY A 6 8.56 37.35 25.62
CA GLY A 6 8.41 35.94 25.27
C GLY A 6 9.14 35.65 23.96
N ARG A 7 10.22 34.86 24.03
CA ARG A 7 10.95 34.34 22.86
C ARG A 7 9.98 33.56 21.95
N PRO A 8 9.93 33.82 20.63
CA PRO A 8 9.07 33.06 19.74
C PRO A 8 9.43 31.56 19.82
N ARG A 9 8.45 30.72 20.20
CA ARG A 9 8.63 29.26 20.18
C ARG A 9 8.83 28.85 18.71
N LYS A 10 10.00 28.28 18.40
CA LYS A 10 10.29 27.68 17.09
C LYS A 10 9.20 26.66 16.79
N LYS A 11 8.31 26.96 15.84
CA LYS A 11 7.30 26.00 15.37
C LYS A 11 8.09 24.82 14.81
N LYS A 12 7.87 23.63 15.38
CA LYS A 12 8.31 22.39 14.72
C LYS A 12 7.59 22.39 13.38
N GLN A 13 8.34 22.41 12.29
CA GLN A 13 7.80 22.22 10.96
C GLN A 13 7.14 20.85 10.99
N CYS A 14 5.80 20.84 11.06
CA CYS A 14 5.04 19.61 10.85
C CYS A 14 5.53 19.09 9.50
N LEU A 15 5.99 17.83 9.47
CA LEU A 15 6.36 17.16 8.23
C LEU A 15 5.26 17.44 7.22
N GLU A 16 5.55 18.28 6.23
CA GLU A 16 4.65 18.48 5.12
C GLU A 16 4.42 17.09 4.55
N ARG A 17 3.16 16.67 4.49
CA ARG A 17 2.77 15.43 3.83
C ARG A 17 3.28 15.55 2.40
N GLU A 18 4.40 14.90 2.13
CA GLU A 18 5.08 14.95 0.85
C GLU A 18 4.03 14.61 -0.21
N LYS A 19 3.71 15.58 -1.07
CA LYS A 19 2.81 15.32 -2.17
C LYS A 19 3.43 14.16 -2.95
N PRO A 20 2.68 13.07 -3.23
CA PRO A 20 3.25 11.94 -3.93
C PRO A 20 3.90 12.43 -5.21
N SER A 21 5.22 12.27 -5.34
CA SER A 21 5.89 12.73 -6.55
C SER A 21 5.32 11.96 -7.74
N PRO A 22 5.21 12.60 -8.92
CA PRO A 22 4.83 11.88 -10.13
C PRO A 22 5.72 10.63 -10.28
N GLY A 23 5.10 9.45 -10.37
CA GLY A 23 5.81 8.17 -10.52
C GLY A 23 6.15 7.40 -9.25
N GLN A 24 5.79 7.85 -8.03
CA GLN A 24 6.03 7.07 -6.80
C GLN A 24 5.40 5.67 -6.80
N HIS A 25 4.32 5.51 -7.57
CA HIS A 25 3.60 4.24 -7.70
C HIS A 25 3.87 3.57 -9.05
N SER A 26 4.91 3.94 -9.80
CA SER A 26 5.34 3.13 -10.94
C SER A 26 5.83 1.77 -10.46
N VAL A 27 5.67 0.73 -11.29
CA VAL A 27 6.06 -0.64 -10.92
C VAL A 27 7.54 -0.70 -10.52
N ASP A 28 8.44 -0.07 -11.29
CA ASP A 28 9.88 -0.05 -10.99
C ASP A 28 10.22 0.65 -9.66
N ALA A 29 9.54 1.76 -9.36
CA ALA A 29 9.71 2.47 -8.11
C ALA A 29 9.22 1.64 -6.91
N LEU A 30 8.11 0.91 -7.09
CA LEU A 30 7.54 0.02 -6.10
C LEU A 30 8.43 -1.21 -5.87
N ILE A 31 8.92 -1.87 -6.92
CA ILE A 31 9.88 -2.97 -6.80
C ILE A 31 11.13 -2.49 -6.03
N SER A 32 11.68 -1.34 -6.43
CA SER A 32 12.83 -0.74 -5.74
C SER A 32 12.55 -0.47 -4.26
N ARG A 33 11.34 0.02 -3.91
CA ARG A 33 10.90 0.24 -2.53
C ARG A 33 10.76 -1.06 -1.75
N LEU A 34 10.18 -2.10 -2.34
CA LEU A 34 9.97 -3.41 -1.72
C LEU A 34 11.31 -4.10 -1.42
N ILE A 35 12.32 -3.91 -2.27
CA ILE A 35 13.67 -4.44 -2.04
C ILE A 35 14.38 -3.65 -0.92
N LYS A 36 14.40 -2.31 -1.02
CA LYS A 36 15.16 -1.43 -0.10
C LYS A 36 14.52 -1.33 1.28
N THR A 37 13.20 -1.22 1.33
CA THR A 37 12.41 -0.95 2.54
C THR A 37 11.16 -1.84 2.53
N PRO A 38 11.32 -3.16 2.74
CA PRO A 38 10.25 -4.15 2.53
C PRO A 38 9.04 -3.95 3.45
N ALA A 39 9.26 -3.41 4.65
CA ALA A 39 8.21 -3.14 5.63
C ALA A 39 7.42 -1.84 5.33
N SER A 40 7.84 -1.03 4.35
CA SER A 40 7.21 0.26 4.07
C SER A 40 5.79 0.16 3.49
N VAL A 41 5.39 -1.03 3.04
CA VAL A 41 4.09 -1.31 2.43
C VAL A 41 3.16 -2.12 3.35
N ILE A 42 3.56 -2.39 4.59
CA ILE A 42 2.70 -3.12 5.53
C ILE A 42 1.42 -2.32 5.76
N ASN A 43 0.28 -3.03 5.83
CA ASN A 43 -1.07 -2.46 5.93
C ASN A 43 -1.49 -1.61 4.72
N TRP A 44 -0.75 -1.65 3.61
CA TRP A 44 -1.23 -1.02 2.38
C TRP A 44 -2.37 -1.83 1.79
N SER A 45 -3.33 -1.13 1.19
CA SER A 45 -4.39 -1.74 0.41
C SER A 45 -3.97 -1.93 -1.04
N VAL A 46 -4.20 -3.12 -1.57
CA VAL A 46 -3.98 -3.46 -2.99
C VAL A 46 -5.28 -3.93 -3.61
N LEU A 47 -5.33 -3.94 -4.95
CA LEU A 47 -6.43 -4.51 -5.70
C LEU A 47 -5.91 -5.69 -6.49
N SER A 48 -6.70 -6.76 -6.51
CA SER A 48 -6.52 -7.88 -7.42
C SER A 48 -7.85 -8.28 -8.01
N THR A 49 -7.83 -8.61 -9.31
CA THR A 49 -9.01 -8.95 -10.09
C THR A 49 -9.17 -10.46 -10.13
N TRP A 50 -10.39 -10.94 -9.85
CA TRP A 50 -10.69 -12.35 -9.82
C TRP A 50 -12.00 -12.69 -10.54
N PRO A 51 -12.04 -13.83 -11.26
CA PRO A 51 -13.27 -14.33 -11.83
C PRO A 51 -14.24 -14.74 -10.72
N THR A 52 -15.44 -14.17 -10.76
CA THR A 52 -16.51 -14.39 -9.80
C THR A 52 -17.79 -14.73 -10.56
N LYS A 53 -18.48 -15.78 -10.11
CA LYS A 53 -19.78 -16.16 -10.68
C LYS A 53 -20.86 -15.19 -10.21
N ASN A 54 -21.58 -14.56 -11.14
CA ASN A 54 -22.72 -13.70 -10.84
C ASN A 54 -23.99 -14.54 -10.55
N ARG A 55 -25.13 -13.86 -10.32
CA ARG A 55 -26.40 -14.54 -9.98
C ARG A 55 -26.95 -15.37 -11.14
N ASP A 56 -26.69 -14.95 -12.36
CA ASP A 56 -27.12 -15.62 -13.59
C ASP A 56 -26.19 -16.78 -13.98
N GLY A 57 -25.09 -16.91 -13.24
CA GLY A 57 -24.12 -17.98 -13.39
C GLY A 57 -23.00 -17.69 -14.37
N GLU A 58 -22.91 -16.47 -14.88
CA GLU A 58 -21.83 -16.00 -15.74
C GLU A 58 -20.59 -15.65 -14.90
N ILE A 59 -19.41 -15.79 -15.49
CA ILE A 59 -18.15 -15.44 -14.85
C ILE A 59 -17.81 -13.99 -15.21
N GLU A 60 -17.70 -13.14 -14.20
CA GLU A 60 -17.30 -11.75 -14.31
C GLU A 60 -16.04 -11.50 -13.51
N ASP A 61 -15.15 -10.66 -14.04
CA ASP A 61 -13.99 -10.18 -13.29
C ASP A 61 -14.41 -9.13 -12.27
N ARG A 62 -14.02 -9.34 -11.01
CA ARG A 62 -14.28 -8.41 -9.90
C ARG A 62 -13.01 -8.07 -9.14
N ASP A 63 -12.89 -6.81 -8.78
CA ASP A 63 -11.78 -6.33 -7.96
C ASP A 63 -12.05 -6.58 -6.48
N PHE A 64 -11.04 -7.13 -5.81
CA PHE A 64 -11.03 -7.35 -4.38
C PHE A 64 -9.90 -6.56 -3.73
N VAL A 65 -10.22 -5.93 -2.60
CA VAL A 65 -9.24 -5.22 -1.78
C VAL A 65 -8.52 -6.24 -0.92
N GLY A 66 -7.19 -6.24 -1.03
CA GLY A 66 -6.29 -6.99 -0.18
C GLY A 66 -5.50 -6.06 0.74
N VAL A 67 -5.08 -6.56 1.90
CA VAL A 67 -4.20 -5.84 2.82
C VAL A 67 -2.86 -6.58 2.90
N VAL A 68 -1.77 -5.84 2.77
CA VAL A 68 -0.41 -6.40 2.78
C VAL A 68 0.06 -6.70 4.20
N ASP A 69 0.43 -7.95 4.44
CA ASP A 69 1.05 -8.42 5.68
C ASP A 69 2.57 -8.18 5.72
N PRO A 70 3.20 -8.30 6.91
CA PRO A 70 4.64 -8.20 7.04
C PRO A 70 5.41 -9.16 6.11
N PRO A 71 6.52 -8.70 5.50
CA PRO A 71 7.33 -9.53 4.63
C PRO A 71 7.98 -10.69 5.38
N PHE A 72 8.15 -11.82 4.71
CA PHE A 72 8.85 -12.99 5.25
C PHE A 72 9.84 -13.57 4.23
N MET A 73 10.75 -14.41 4.71
CA MET A 73 11.74 -15.10 3.88
C MET A 73 11.33 -16.55 3.65
N LYS A 74 11.41 -17.03 2.41
CA LYS A 74 11.19 -18.43 2.04
C LYS A 74 12.18 -18.82 0.95
N GLY A 75 12.95 -19.88 1.17
CA GLY A 75 13.95 -20.35 0.18
C GLY A 75 14.99 -19.30 -0.23
N GLY A 76 15.34 -18.37 0.67
CA GLY A 76 16.29 -17.29 0.37
C GLY A 76 15.72 -16.08 -0.38
N ALA A 77 14.46 -16.13 -0.81
CA ALA A 77 13.74 -15.01 -1.40
C ALA A 77 12.75 -14.37 -0.41
N ARG A 78 12.40 -13.11 -0.65
CA ARG A 78 11.44 -12.35 0.17
C ARG A 78 10.06 -12.33 -0.48
N TYR A 79 9.03 -12.50 0.33
CA TYR A 79 7.63 -12.55 -0.05
C TYR A 79 6.78 -11.68 0.86
N TRP A 80 5.57 -11.38 0.41
CA TRP A 80 4.52 -10.73 1.19
C TRP A 80 3.24 -11.54 1.04
N ASP A 81 2.54 -11.75 2.14
CA ASP A 81 1.17 -12.23 2.08
C ASP A 81 0.22 -11.04 1.91
N VAL A 82 -0.84 -11.25 1.14
CA VAL A 82 -1.93 -10.28 0.98
C VAL A 82 -3.23 -10.96 1.34
N TYR A 83 -3.89 -10.45 2.38
CA TYR A 83 -5.17 -10.98 2.84
C TYR A 83 -6.34 -10.24 2.20
N TYR A 84 -7.22 -10.98 1.53
CA TYR A 84 -8.44 -10.49 0.89
C TYR A 84 -9.66 -10.87 1.73
N GLU A 85 -10.08 -9.99 2.63
CA GLU A 85 -11.16 -10.24 3.62
C GLU A 85 -12.46 -10.76 2.98
N LYS A 86 -12.92 -10.11 1.91
CA LYS A 86 -14.15 -10.49 1.19
C LYS A 86 -14.11 -11.88 0.57
N ARG A 87 -12.92 -12.44 0.38
CA ARG A 87 -12.71 -13.80 -0.12
C ARG A 87 -12.25 -14.78 0.96
N SER A 88 -11.89 -14.27 2.15
CA SER A 88 -11.21 -15.04 3.20
C SER A 88 -10.00 -15.81 2.66
N GLU A 89 -9.22 -15.17 1.80
CA GLU A 89 -8.13 -15.80 1.04
C GLU A 89 -6.84 -15.00 1.21
N THR A 90 -5.72 -15.71 1.40
CA THR A 90 -4.38 -15.12 1.48
C THR A 90 -3.57 -15.52 0.26
N VAL A 91 -2.96 -14.54 -0.38
CA VAL A 91 -2.11 -14.75 -1.57
C VAL A 91 -0.69 -14.35 -1.23
N THR A 92 0.24 -15.28 -1.37
CA THR A 92 1.68 -14.99 -1.26
C THR A 92 2.19 -14.41 -2.58
N MET A 93 2.80 -13.23 -2.53
CA MET A 93 3.30 -12.49 -3.68
C MET A 93 4.80 -12.25 -3.60
N VAL A 94 5.47 -12.29 -4.76
CA VAL A 94 6.81 -11.73 -4.93
C VAL A 94 6.74 -10.20 -5.10
N ALA A 95 7.89 -9.53 -5.06
CA ALA A 95 7.96 -8.07 -5.15
C ALA A 95 7.31 -7.51 -6.43
N GLU A 96 7.47 -8.18 -7.57
CA GLU A 96 6.90 -7.73 -8.85
C GLU A 96 5.36 -7.86 -8.87
N GLU A 97 4.82 -8.98 -8.42
CA GLU A 97 3.36 -9.18 -8.31
C GLU A 97 2.72 -8.15 -7.37
N LEU A 98 3.34 -7.93 -6.21
CA LEU A 98 2.85 -6.95 -5.25
C LEU A 98 2.95 -5.52 -5.81
N ALA A 99 4.03 -5.18 -6.50
CA ALA A 99 4.17 -3.87 -7.14
C ALA A 99 3.10 -3.63 -8.21
N ASN A 100 2.74 -4.64 -8.99
CA ASN A 100 1.66 -4.56 -9.96
C ASN A 100 0.29 -4.36 -9.27
N ALA A 101 0.00 -5.11 -8.19
CA ALA A 101 -1.24 -4.96 -7.45
C ALA A 101 -1.39 -3.57 -6.78
N ILE A 102 -0.29 -3.03 -6.23
CA ILE A 102 -0.24 -1.67 -5.68
C ILE A 102 -0.43 -0.63 -6.80
N ASN A 103 0.26 -0.79 -7.94
CA ASN A 103 0.10 0.11 -9.08
C ASN A 103 -1.33 0.10 -9.62
N TYR A 104 -1.94 -1.08 -9.74
CA TYR A 104 -3.32 -1.22 -10.18
C TYR A 104 -4.28 -0.50 -9.21
N ALA A 105 -4.14 -0.72 -7.90
CA ALA A 105 -4.90 0.02 -6.89
C ALA A 105 -4.76 1.54 -7.05
N HIS A 106 -3.55 2.02 -7.31
CA HIS A 106 -3.30 3.45 -7.57
C HIS A 106 -4.05 3.96 -8.80
N ARG A 107 -3.95 3.23 -9.91
CA ARG A 107 -4.57 3.59 -11.19
C ARG A 107 -6.09 3.63 -11.11
N MET A 108 -6.68 2.78 -10.28
CA MET A 108 -8.11 2.76 -10.01
C MET A 108 -8.56 3.81 -8.99
N GLY A 109 -7.64 4.67 -8.51
CA GLY A 109 -7.94 5.72 -7.54
C GLY A 109 -8.20 5.21 -6.12
N HIS A 110 -7.83 3.96 -5.82
CA HIS A 110 -7.99 3.41 -4.48
C HIS A 110 -7.00 4.05 -3.50
N HIS A 111 -7.44 4.25 -2.26
CA HIS A 111 -6.56 4.73 -1.20
C HIS A 111 -5.64 3.58 -0.75
N ILE A 112 -4.35 3.66 -1.08
CA ILE A 112 -3.37 2.57 -0.85
C ILE A 112 -2.79 2.63 0.56
N VAL A 113 -2.58 3.83 1.09
CA VAL A 113 -1.95 4.02 2.41
C VAL A 113 -3.01 3.84 3.49
N PRO A 114 -2.71 3.26 4.66
CA PRO A 114 -3.66 3.27 5.77
C PRO A 114 -4.09 4.71 6.10
N PRO A 115 -5.40 4.97 6.39
CA PRO A 115 -5.81 6.25 6.93
C PRO A 115 -5.03 6.48 8.23
N GLY A 116 -4.35 7.62 8.35
CA GLY A 116 -3.60 7.95 9.56
C GLY A 116 -4.57 8.04 10.74
N ASN A 117 -4.40 7.18 11.73
CA ASN A 117 -5.04 7.28 13.03
C ASN A 117 -4.46 8.45 13.84
#